data_AF-A0A1V5IEC9-F1
#
_entry.id   AF-A0A1V5IEC9-F1
#
_cell.length_a   1.000
_cell.length_b   1.000
_cell.length_c   1.000
_cell.angle_alpha   90.00
_cell.angle_beta   90.00
_cell.angle_gamma   90.00
#
_symmetry.space_group_name_H-M   'P 1'
#
loop_
_entity.id
_entity.type
_entity.pdbx_description
1 polymer ?
#
loop_
_entity_poly.entity_id
_entity_poly.type
_entity_poly.pdbx_seq_one_letter_code
_entity_poly.pdbx_strand_id
1 'polypeptide(L)'
;MRKRVSFLTRSLGSDGPITDREVLAEWVRARRGREADLITYQLEEGLMPQIEAGINTPCAGGKFYQDRLISSLFGIEGRAITGELGCDILPIVKDAEDLASIQKDLWFAFPAPRELGLSNRFYHDSEEGISALLSVYREMMRSMRDKGISGHILHCEKPVKEELETLAGRKVFFFSHIETKKTLEILLEYQGTVAVRSSALGLIEDLMDEYDLQKIILIDAREEDLLRALEIKDAEHLICGGYCPDSCDHYWKSMVENASVFR
;
A
#
# COMPACT_ATOMS: atom_id res chain seq x y z
N MET A 1 -23.46 21.96 22.41
CA MET A 1 -21.99 22.07 22.21
C MET A 1 -21.61 21.13 21.09
N ARG A 2 -20.90 21.60 20.05
CA ARG A 2 -20.38 20.70 19.01
C ARG A 2 -19.31 19.80 19.64
N LYS A 3 -19.45 18.48 19.50
CA LYS A 3 -18.48 17.48 19.93
C LYS A 3 -17.48 17.26 18.80
N ARG A 4 -16.19 17.27 19.13
CA ARG A 4 -15.14 16.91 18.17
C ARG A 4 -15.16 15.39 17.95
N VAL A 5 -15.25 14.97 16.70
CA VAL A 5 -15.11 13.58 16.26
C VAL A 5 -13.77 13.46 15.56
N SER A 6 -12.91 12.54 16.00
CA SER A 6 -11.59 12.28 15.42
C SER A 6 -11.56 10.92 14.74
N PHE A 7 -10.88 10.82 13.61
CA PHE A 7 -10.75 9.59 12.84
C PHE A 7 -9.33 9.06 12.93
N LEU A 8 -9.19 7.73 12.79
CA LEU A 8 -7.86 7.14 12.63
C LEU A 8 -7.28 7.52 11.27
N THR A 9 -5.98 7.70 11.19
CA THR A 9 -5.25 8.00 9.96
C THR A 9 -4.44 6.80 9.48
N ARG A 10 -4.41 6.59 8.17
CA ARG A 10 -3.70 5.47 7.56
C ARG A 10 -3.02 5.88 6.26
N SER A 11 -1.74 5.56 6.14
CA SER A 11 -1.03 5.67 4.88
C SER A 11 -1.29 4.44 4.02
N LEU A 12 -1.44 4.67 2.72
CA LEU A 12 -1.50 3.66 1.68
C LEU A 12 -0.18 3.55 0.91
N GLY A 13 0.89 4.20 1.40
CA GLY A 13 2.20 4.26 0.75
C GLY A 13 2.50 5.63 0.13
N SER A 14 3.65 5.71 -0.54
CA SER A 14 4.11 6.88 -1.26
C SER A 14 5.04 6.50 -2.41
N ASP A 15 5.00 7.26 -3.50
CA ASP A 15 5.97 7.21 -4.61
C ASP A 15 7.00 8.34 -4.53
N GLY A 16 7.19 8.94 -3.34
CA GLY A 16 7.91 10.19 -3.07
C GLY A 16 9.07 10.53 -4.02
N PRO A 17 9.27 11.84 -4.32
CA PRO A 17 10.05 12.27 -5.46
C PRO A 17 11.51 11.86 -5.34
N ILE A 18 12.17 11.70 -6.48
CA ILE A 18 13.63 11.57 -6.52
C ILE A 18 14.21 12.92 -6.09
N THR A 19 14.93 12.89 -4.97
CA THR A 19 15.43 14.09 -4.27
C THR A 19 16.59 14.78 -4.99
N ASP A 20 16.94 15.99 -4.54
CA ASP A 20 18.14 16.72 -4.97
C ASP A 20 19.44 16.04 -4.50
N ARG A 21 20.48 16.08 -5.32
CA ARG A 21 21.81 15.49 -5.09
C ARG A 21 22.39 15.82 -3.71
N GLU A 22 22.15 17.02 -3.19
CA GLU A 22 22.69 17.47 -1.90
C GLU A 22 22.09 16.68 -0.72
N VAL A 23 20.77 16.50 -0.71
CA VAL A 23 20.05 15.72 0.31
C VAL A 23 20.48 14.25 0.26
N LEU A 24 20.58 13.68 -0.94
CA LEU A 24 21.07 12.31 -1.11
C LEU A 24 22.51 12.14 -0.58
N ALA A 25 23.40 13.11 -0.83
CA ALA A 25 24.78 13.05 -0.38
C ALA A 25 24.88 13.08 1.16
N GLU A 26 24.03 13.86 1.82
CA GLU A 26 23.93 13.89 3.28
C GLU A 26 23.42 12.57 3.84
N TRP A 27 22.34 12.02 3.26
CA TRP A 27 21.80 10.73 3.66
C TRP A 27 22.81 9.58 3.50
N VAL A 28 23.55 9.53 2.38
CA VAL A 28 24.62 8.54 2.17
C VAL A 28 25.70 8.67 3.24
N ARG A 29 26.07 9.90 3.62
CA ARG A 29 27.06 10.14 4.68
C ARG A 29 26.56 9.63 6.04
N ALA A 30 25.28 9.85 6.37
CA ALA A 30 24.67 9.37 7.61
C ALA A 30 24.62 7.82 7.69
N ARG A 31 24.56 7.14 6.54
CA ARG A 31 24.54 5.67 6.42
C ARG A 31 25.89 4.98 6.33
N ARG A 32 27.00 5.68 6.59
CA ARG A 32 28.34 5.12 6.37
C ARG A 32 28.52 3.75 7.03
N GLY A 33 28.88 2.74 6.22
CA GLY A 33 29.09 1.36 6.68
C GLY A 33 27.87 0.44 6.57
N ARG A 34 26.74 0.95 6.06
CA ARG A 34 25.56 0.14 5.69
C ARG A 34 25.40 0.16 4.17
N GLU A 35 25.12 -0.99 3.59
CA GLU A 35 24.73 -1.08 2.18
C GLU A 35 23.28 -0.62 2.04
N ALA A 36 23.07 0.30 1.10
CA ALA A 36 21.79 0.89 0.77
C ALA A 36 21.83 1.38 -0.69
N ASP A 37 20.67 1.48 -1.31
CA ASP A 37 20.53 2.02 -2.66
C ASP A 37 19.42 3.09 -2.71
N LEU A 38 19.08 3.53 -3.93
CA LEU A 38 18.05 4.55 -4.14
C LEU A 38 16.66 4.10 -3.69
N ILE A 39 16.37 2.79 -3.71
CA ILE A 39 15.09 2.25 -3.23
C ILE A 39 15.07 2.33 -1.71
N THR A 40 16.15 1.94 -1.04
CA THR A 40 16.29 2.11 0.43
C THR A 40 16.12 3.57 0.85
N TYR A 41 16.67 4.51 0.08
CA TYR A 41 16.46 5.95 0.30
C TYR A 41 14.99 6.33 0.18
N GLN A 42 14.33 5.99 -0.94
CA GLN A 42 12.92 6.32 -1.19
C GLN A 42 11.98 5.73 -0.12
N LEU A 43 12.28 4.53 0.38
CA LEU A 43 11.51 3.90 1.45
C LEU A 43 11.51 4.72 2.73
N GLU A 44 12.68 5.21 3.15
CA GLU A 44 12.78 6.01 4.37
C GLU A 44 12.21 7.41 4.20
N GLU A 45 12.50 8.06 3.08
CA GLU A 45 12.01 9.42 2.83
C GLU A 45 10.50 9.47 2.66
N GLY A 46 9.91 8.40 2.10
CA GLY A 46 8.45 8.26 2.07
C GLY A 46 7.86 8.03 3.46
N LEU A 47 8.60 7.37 4.37
CA LEU A 47 8.13 6.99 5.70
C LEU A 47 8.29 8.11 6.74
N MET A 48 9.43 8.79 6.78
CA MET A 48 9.76 9.77 7.82
C MET A 48 8.70 10.88 7.97
N PRO A 49 8.22 11.52 6.89
CA PRO A 49 7.15 12.53 6.98
C PRO A 49 5.83 11.98 7.58
N GLN A 50 5.53 10.69 7.40
CA GLN A 50 4.34 10.06 7.97
C GLN A 50 4.48 9.91 9.49
N ILE A 51 5.67 9.51 9.96
CA ILE A 51 5.97 9.38 11.39
C ILE A 51 5.90 10.75 12.05
N GLU A 52 6.55 11.75 11.46
CA GLU A 52 6.57 13.12 11.98
C GLU A 52 5.19 13.76 12.03
N ALA A 53 4.32 13.47 11.04
CA ALA A 53 2.94 13.94 11.04
C ALA A 53 2.06 13.24 12.09
N GLY A 54 2.48 12.10 12.63
CA GLY A 54 1.71 11.33 13.61
C GLY A 54 0.63 10.44 13.00
N ILE A 55 0.87 9.90 11.81
CA ILE A 55 -0.03 8.94 11.16
C ILE A 55 -0.23 7.70 12.06
N ASN A 56 -1.47 7.30 12.32
CA ASN A 56 -1.76 6.18 13.24
C ASN A 56 -1.32 4.82 12.69
N THR A 57 -1.41 4.63 11.37
CA THR A 57 -0.92 3.43 10.69
C THR A 57 -0.05 3.84 9.50
N PRO A 58 1.26 4.05 9.70
CA PRO A 58 2.18 4.43 8.65
C PRO A 58 2.42 3.27 7.68
N CYS A 59 2.83 3.60 6.46
CA CYS A 59 3.13 2.64 5.41
C CYS A 59 4.33 3.10 4.59
N ALA A 60 5.38 2.28 4.54
CA ALA A 60 6.52 2.50 3.66
C ALA A 60 6.25 1.87 2.28
N GLY A 61 7.03 2.28 1.27
CA GLY A 61 6.90 1.76 -0.09
C GLY A 61 5.75 2.36 -0.87
N GLY A 62 5.60 1.88 -2.10
CA GLY A 62 4.71 2.40 -3.13
C GLY A 62 4.91 1.64 -4.43
N LYS A 63 4.43 2.20 -5.55
CA LYS A 63 4.63 1.61 -6.88
C LYS A 63 6.09 1.52 -7.27
N PHE A 64 6.93 2.47 -6.85
CA PHE A 64 8.37 2.47 -7.15
C PHE A 64 9.09 1.18 -6.71
N TYR A 65 8.57 0.49 -5.69
CA TYR A 65 9.16 -0.75 -5.17
C TYR A 65 9.10 -1.91 -6.18
N GLN A 66 8.38 -1.74 -7.30
CA GLN A 66 8.38 -2.65 -8.44
C GLN A 66 9.80 -3.05 -8.88
N ASP A 67 10.72 -2.09 -8.90
CA ASP A 67 12.09 -2.33 -9.39
C ASP A 67 12.86 -3.26 -8.45
N ARG A 68 12.63 -3.16 -7.14
CA ARG A 68 13.16 -4.12 -6.15
C ARG A 68 12.57 -5.50 -6.37
N LEU A 69 11.25 -5.59 -6.55
CA LEU A 69 10.57 -6.86 -6.78
C LEU A 69 11.14 -7.57 -8.01
N ILE A 70 11.20 -6.88 -9.15
CA ILE A 70 11.69 -7.44 -10.40
C ILE A 70 13.16 -7.84 -10.27
N SER A 71 14.03 -6.99 -9.73
CA SER A 71 15.45 -7.33 -9.56
C SER A 71 15.69 -8.50 -8.60
N SER A 72 14.73 -8.78 -7.71
CA SER A 72 14.80 -9.90 -6.76
C SER A 72 14.17 -11.18 -7.30
N LEU A 73 13.52 -11.19 -8.46
CA LEU A 73 12.91 -12.40 -9.03
C LEU A 73 13.92 -13.21 -9.83
N PHE A 74 13.87 -14.54 -9.67
CA PHE A 74 14.54 -15.50 -10.53
C PHE A 74 13.59 -16.02 -11.61
N GLY A 75 14.17 -16.60 -12.68
CA GLY A 75 13.38 -17.15 -13.78
C GLY A 75 12.76 -16.09 -14.69
N ILE A 76 13.24 -14.85 -14.63
CA ILE A 76 12.80 -13.76 -15.49
C ILE A 76 13.95 -13.17 -16.31
N GLU A 77 13.66 -12.81 -17.56
CA GLU A 77 14.51 -12.01 -18.43
C GLU A 77 13.73 -10.78 -18.91
N GLY A 78 14.14 -9.59 -18.45
CA GLY A 78 13.39 -8.36 -18.68
C GLY A 78 12.01 -8.41 -18.03
N ARG A 79 10.96 -8.54 -18.85
CA ARG A 79 9.55 -8.68 -18.40
C ARG A 79 8.92 -10.00 -18.86
N ALA A 80 9.74 -11.02 -19.11
CA ALA A 80 9.27 -12.34 -19.52
C ALA A 80 9.73 -13.40 -18.51
N ILE A 81 8.81 -14.26 -18.11
CA ILE A 81 9.09 -15.46 -17.33
C ILE A 81 9.67 -16.50 -18.28
N THR A 82 10.95 -16.83 -18.11
CA THR A 82 11.73 -17.74 -18.97
C THR A 82 12.21 -18.99 -18.23
N GLY A 83 12.00 -19.06 -16.91
CA GLY A 83 12.32 -20.21 -16.07
C GLY A 83 11.36 -20.34 -14.90
N GLU A 84 11.66 -21.29 -14.01
CA GLU A 84 10.95 -21.45 -12.75
C GLU A 84 11.09 -20.18 -11.90
N LEU A 85 9.97 -19.70 -11.37
CA LEU A 85 9.94 -18.46 -10.59
C LEU A 85 10.42 -18.73 -9.16
N GLY A 86 11.32 -17.86 -8.70
CA GLY A 86 11.77 -17.78 -7.33
C GLY A 86 12.08 -16.35 -6.95
N CYS A 87 12.58 -16.14 -5.72
CA CYS A 87 12.97 -14.82 -5.26
C CYS A 87 14.25 -14.86 -4.43
N ASP A 88 15.20 -13.98 -4.73
CA ASP A 88 16.23 -13.58 -3.78
C ASP A 88 15.58 -12.76 -2.68
N ILE A 89 15.31 -13.39 -1.55
CA ILE A 89 14.58 -12.73 -0.47
C ILE A 89 15.44 -11.72 0.31
N LEU A 90 16.77 -11.79 0.21
CA LEU A 90 17.67 -11.06 1.10
C LEU A 90 17.52 -9.53 1.00
N PRO A 91 17.47 -8.90 -0.20
CA PRO A 91 17.29 -7.45 -0.30
C PRO A 91 15.95 -6.99 0.31
N ILE A 92 14.89 -7.75 0.08
CA ILE A 92 13.53 -7.43 0.54
C ILE A 92 13.41 -7.54 2.07
N VAL A 93 14.00 -8.60 2.63
CA VAL A 93 14.06 -8.81 4.08
C VAL A 93 14.88 -7.73 4.76
N LYS A 94 15.97 -7.28 4.14
CA LYS A 94 16.80 -6.20 4.65
C LYS A 94 16.05 -4.86 4.66
N ASP A 95 15.36 -4.52 3.58
CA ASP A 95 14.52 -3.32 3.51
C ASP A 95 13.42 -3.36 4.63
N ALA A 96 12.80 -4.52 4.84
CA ALA A 96 11.82 -4.72 5.92
C ALA A 96 12.43 -4.57 7.33
N GLU A 97 13.61 -5.14 7.57
CA GLU A 97 14.32 -5.09 8.85
C GLU A 97 14.78 -3.66 9.20
N ASP A 98 15.34 -2.95 8.24
CA ASP A 98 15.78 -1.56 8.41
C ASP A 98 14.59 -0.67 8.78
N LEU A 99 13.45 -0.78 8.07
CA LEU A 99 12.27 0.03 8.35
C LEU A 99 11.59 -0.34 9.67
N ALA A 100 11.53 -1.62 10.01
CA ALA A 100 10.98 -2.07 11.30
C ALA A 100 11.84 -1.60 12.48
N SER A 101 13.13 -1.32 12.27
CA SER A 101 14.00 -0.71 13.28
C SER A 101 13.68 0.77 13.51
N ILE A 102 13.10 1.46 12.52
CA ILE A 102 12.69 2.86 12.59
C ILE A 102 11.30 2.97 13.24
N GLN A 103 10.34 2.18 12.76
CA GLN A 103 8.93 2.27 13.15
C GLN A 103 8.29 0.89 13.35
N LYS A 104 7.73 0.68 14.54
CA LYS A 104 6.89 -0.49 14.83
C LYS A 104 5.51 -0.35 14.22
N ASP A 105 4.82 -1.48 14.06
CA ASP A 105 3.45 -1.55 13.53
C ASP A 105 3.30 -0.98 12.10
N LEU A 106 4.41 -0.99 11.34
CA LEU A 106 4.52 -0.47 9.98
C LEU A 106 3.87 -1.40 8.96
N TRP A 107 3.13 -0.83 8.00
CA TRP A 107 2.70 -1.55 6.80
C TRP A 107 3.67 -1.29 5.64
N PHE A 108 3.67 -2.17 4.65
CA PHE A 108 4.54 -2.04 3.47
C PHE A 108 3.73 -2.13 2.18
N ALA A 109 3.84 -1.13 1.33
CA ALA A 109 3.14 -1.01 0.06
C ALA A 109 4.04 -1.39 -1.13
N PHE A 110 3.49 -2.13 -2.08
CA PHE A 110 4.11 -2.41 -3.38
C PHE A 110 3.06 -2.85 -4.41
N PRO A 111 3.40 -2.93 -5.71
CA PRO A 111 2.44 -3.35 -6.74
C PRO A 111 1.97 -4.79 -6.55
N ALA A 112 0.70 -5.02 -6.87
CA ALA A 112 0.11 -6.35 -7.02
C ALA A 112 0.80 -7.15 -8.15
N PRO A 113 0.77 -8.49 -8.12
CA PRO A 113 1.49 -9.34 -9.06
C PRO A 113 1.28 -8.98 -10.55
N ARG A 114 0.04 -8.68 -10.96
CA ARG A 114 -0.30 -8.33 -12.34
C ARG A 114 0.30 -6.99 -12.79
N GLU A 115 0.48 -6.06 -11.86
CA GLU A 115 1.11 -4.76 -12.14
C GLU A 115 2.60 -4.90 -12.47
N LEU A 116 3.20 -6.07 -12.18
CA LEU A 116 4.55 -6.38 -12.66
C LEU A 116 4.63 -6.53 -14.18
N GLY A 117 3.50 -6.71 -14.87
CA GLY A 117 3.46 -6.77 -16.34
C GLY A 117 4.30 -7.89 -16.93
N LEU A 118 4.44 -9.01 -16.20
CA LEU A 118 5.24 -10.15 -16.65
C LEU A 118 4.47 -10.97 -17.68
N SER A 119 5.15 -11.31 -18.77
CA SER A 119 4.65 -12.22 -19.80
C SER A 119 5.13 -13.64 -19.55
N ASN A 120 4.24 -14.63 -19.64
CA ASN A 120 4.63 -16.04 -19.50
C ASN A 120 5.21 -16.60 -20.81
N ARG A 121 6.44 -17.14 -20.77
CA ARG A 121 7.07 -17.88 -21.88
C ARG A 121 7.62 -19.25 -21.47
N PHE A 122 7.51 -19.61 -20.20
CA PHE A 122 8.08 -20.82 -19.64
C PHE A 122 7.01 -21.85 -19.31
N TYR A 123 5.99 -21.45 -18.55
CA TYR A 123 4.92 -22.36 -18.16
C TYR A 123 4.01 -22.65 -19.34
N HIS A 124 3.54 -23.89 -19.43
CA HIS A 124 2.65 -24.33 -20.50
C HIS A 124 1.27 -23.68 -20.40
N ASP A 125 0.86 -23.33 -19.18
CA ASP A 125 -0.39 -22.64 -18.88
C ASP A 125 -0.11 -21.29 -18.20
N SER A 126 -0.86 -20.26 -18.60
CA SER A 126 -0.86 -18.96 -17.92
C SER A 126 -1.27 -19.06 -16.45
N GLU A 127 -2.18 -19.98 -16.10
CA GLU A 127 -2.63 -20.16 -14.71
C GLU A 127 -1.48 -20.68 -13.82
N GLU A 128 -0.66 -21.59 -14.34
CA GLU A 128 0.52 -22.11 -13.64
C GLU A 128 1.53 -21.00 -13.36
N GLY A 129 1.80 -20.14 -14.35
CA GLY A 129 2.71 -19.00 -14.18
C GLY A 129 2.22 -17.97 -13.17
N ILE A 130 0.91 -17.69 -13.16
CA ILE A 130 0.29 -16.80 -12.16
C ILE A 130 0.40 -17.44 -10.78
N SER A 131 0.04 -18.72 -10.62
CA SER A 131 0.11 -19.44 -9.35
C SER A 131 1.52 -19.46 -8.75
N ALA A 132 2.54 -19.65 -9.59
CA ALA A 132 3.94 -19.58 -9.19
C ALA A 132 4.31 -18.17 -8.69
N LEU A 133 3.92 -17.11 -9.41
CA LEU A 133 4.17 -15.74 -8.98
C LEU A 133 3.46 -15.40 -7.65
N LEU A 134 2.22 -15.86 -7.48
CA LEU A 134 1.47 -15.66 -6.23
C LEU A 134 2.11 -16.38 -5.05
N SER A 135 2.71 -17.55 -5.29
CA SER A 135 3.46 -18.30 -4.27
C SER A 135 4.70 -17.53 -3.82
N VAL A 136 5.43 -16.94 -4.76
CA VAL A 136 6.57 -16.05 -4.46
C VAL A 136 6.13 -14.84 -3.63
N TYR A 137 5.02 -14.19 -4.00
CA TYR A 137 4.47 -13.07 -3.23
C TYR A 137 4.11 -13.45 -1.79
N ARG A 138 3.51 -14.63 -1.58
CA ARG A 138 3.16 -15.12 -0.24
C ARG A 138 4.40 -15.35 0.63
N GLU A 139 5.43 -15.97 0.07
CA GLU A 139 6.70 -16.21 0.76
C GLU A 139 7.38 -14.89 1.11
N MET A 140 7.48 -13.98 0.14
CA MET A 140 8.06 -12.66 0.33
C MET A 140 7.37 -11.88 1.45
N MET A 141 6.05 -11.74 1.37
CA MET A 141 5.26 -11.06 2.40
C MET A 141 5.40 -11.72 3.77
N ARG A 142 5.51 -13.05 3.83
CA ARG A 142 5.75 -13.75 5.09
C ARG A 142 7.11 -13.38 5.67
N SER A 143 8.16 -13.44 4.88
CA SER A 143 9.53 -13.11 5.29
C SER A 143 9.66 -11.68 5.78
N MET A 144 8.96 -10.72 5.15
CA MET A 144 8.91 -9.33 5.64
C MET A 144 8.20 -9.21 6.99
N ARG A 145 7.11 -9.96 7.23
CA ARG A 145 6.45 -9.98 8.56
C ARG A 145 7.31 -10.59 9.64
N ASP A 146 8.06 -11.63 9.30
CA ASP A 146 9.01 -12.25 10.22
C ASP A 146 10.12 -11.26 10.64
N LYS A 147 10.28 -10.16 9.90
CA LYS A 147 11.18 -9.03 10.20
C LYS A 147 10.51 -7.81 10.81
N GLY A 148 9.22 -7.88 11.15
CA GLY A 148 8.52 -6.86 11.92
C GLY A 148 7.50 -6.04 11.14
N ILE A 149 7.34 -6.26 9.83
CA ILE A 149 6.26 -5.64 9.06
C ILE A 149 4.90 -6.19 9.53
N SER A 150 3.95 -5.30 9.76
CA SER A 150 2.65 -5.67 10.32
C SER A 150 1.64 -6.15 9.29
N GLY A 151 1.78 -5.74 8.04
CA GLY A 151 0.89 -6.08 6.93
C GLY A 151 1.32 -5.40 5.63
N HIS A 152 0.62 -5.70 4.54
CA HIS A 152 0.98 -5.23 3.21
C HIS A 152 -0.17 -4.54 2.50
N ILE A 153 0.18 -3.60 1.64
CA ILE A 153 -0.76 -2.94 0.73
C ILE A 153 -0.34 -3.27 -0.70
N LEU A 154 -1.21 -3.98 -1.43
CA LEU A 154 -0.98 -4.32 -2.83
C LEU A 154 -1.69 -3.30 -3.71
N HIS A 155 -0.92 -2.47 -4.40
CA HIS A 155 -1.48 -1.51 -5.34
C HIS A 155 -1.87 -2.18 -6.63
N CYS A 156 -3.08 -1.91 -7.11
CA CYS A 156 -3.53 -2.34 -8.43
C CYS A 156 -4.32 -1.23 -9.13
N GLU A 157 -4.43 -1.31 -10.45
CA GLU A 157 -5.42 -0.51 -11.19
C GLU A 157 -6.73 -1.28 -11.34
N LYS A 158 -6.62 -2.58 -11.61
CA LYS A 158 -7.76 -3.47 -11.79
C LYS A 158 -7.56 -4.70 -10.93
N PRO A 159 -8.38 -4.89 -9.87
CA PRO A 159 -8.29 -6.10 -9.07
C PRO A 159 -8.62 -7.33 -9.91
N VAL A 160 -7.96 -8.43 -9.56
CA VAL A 160 -8.05 -9.72 -10.24
C VAL A 160 -8.44 -10.75 -9.19
N LYS A 161 -9.47 -11.55 -9.48
CA LYS A 161 -10.06 -12.47 -8.49
C LYS A 161 -9.02 -13.47 -8.01
N GLU A 162 -8.24 -14.03 -8.92
CA GLU A 162 -7.20 -15.01 -8.64
C GLU A 162 -6.14 -14.48 -7.65
N GLU A 163 -5.77 -13.19 -7.75
CA GLU A 163 -4.84 -12.55 -6.82
C GLU A 163 -5.49 -12.31 -5.45
N LEU A 164 -6.74 -11.84 -5.44
CA LEU A 164 -7.50 -11.55 -4.23
C LEU A 164 -7.78 -12.83 -3.43
N GLU A 165 -8.29 -13.87 -4.10
CA GLU A 165 -8.51 -15.22 -3.54
C GLU A 165 -7.24 -15.77 -2.87
N THR A 166 -6.08 -15.49 -3.48
CA THR A 166 -4.81 -16.05 -3.06
C THR A 166 -4.12 -15.20 -1.98
N LEU A 167 -4.16 -13.87 -2.09
CA LEU A 167 -3.32 -12.98 -1.28
C LEU A 167 -4.10 -12.16 -0.26
N ALA A 168 -5.38 -11.85 -0.50
CA ALA A 168 -6.15 -10.98 0.38
C ALA A 168 -6.35 -11.63 1.75
N GLY A 169 -6.43 -10.80 2.79
CA GLY A 169 -6.74 -11.27 4.14
C GLY A 169 -6.37 -10.26 5.21
N ARG A 170 -6.34 -10.71 6.47
CA ARG A 170 -6.14 -9.81 7.63
C ARG A 170 -4.86 -8.97 7.56
N LYS A 171 -3.81 -9.47 6.89
CA LYS A 171 -2.48 -8.84 6.81
C LYS A 171 -2.13 -8.34 5.40
N VAL A 172 -3.08 -8.34 4.48
CA VAL A 172 -2.88 -7.91 3.09
C VAL A 172 -4.14 -7.17 2.63
N PHE A 173 -3.96 -5.92 2.22
CA PHE A 173 -5.03 -5.05 1.75
C PHE A 173 -4.76 -4.69 0.28
N PHE A 174 -5.73 -4.91 -0.60
CA PHE A 174 -5.63 -4.42 -1.98
C PHE A 174 -6.16 -3.00 -2.06
N PHE A 175 -5.35 -2.12 -2.66
CA PHE A 175 -5.70 -0.73 -2.91
C PHE A 175 -5.75 -0.49 -4.41
N SER A 176 -6.97 -0.32 -4.93
CA SER A 176 -7.19 0.08 -6.31
C SER A 176 -7.10 1.59 -6.48
N HIS A 177 -6.34 2.05 -7.48
CA HIS A 177 -6.32 3.46 -7.87
C HIS A 177 -7.55 3.90 -8.69
N ILE A 178 -8.32 2.93 -9.21
CA ILE A 178 -9.53 3.13 -10.01
C ILE A 178 -10.77 2.72 -9.20
N GLU A 179 -11.71 3.65 -9.01
CA GLU A 179 -12.90 3.48 -8.17
C GLU A 179 -14.17 3.36 -9.03
N THR A 180 -14.33 2.25 -9.74
CA THR A 180 -15.59 1.94 -10.45
C THR A 180 -16.42 0.95 -9.66
N LYS A 181 -17.74 0.91 -9.89
CA LYS A 181 -18.64 -0.09 -9.28
C LYS A 181 -18.08 -1.51 -9.41
N LYS A 182 -17.69 -1.91 -10.62
CA LYS A 182 -17.08 -3.23 -10.89
C LYS A 182 -15.79 -3.47 -10.09
N THR A 183 -14.93 -2.47 -9.99
CA THR A 183 -13.68 -2.58 -9.21
C THR A 183 -13.99 -2.79 -7.73
N LEU A 184 -14.92 -2.02 -7.18
CA LEU A 184 -15.30 -2.08 -5.77
C LEU A 184 -16.00 -3.39 -5.43
N GLU A 185 -16.91 -3.87 -6.29
CA GLU A 185 -17.55 -5.20 -6.15
C GLU A 185 -16.50 -6.31 -6.03
N ILE A 186 -15.54 -6.35 -6.96
CA ILE A 186 -14.47 -7.36 -6.93
C ILE A 186 -13.65 -7.27 -5.65
N LEU A 187 -13.33 -6.07 -5.15
CA LEU A 187 -12.61 -5.93 -3.87
C LEU A 187 -13.47 -6.42 -2.70
N LEU A 188 -14.73 -6.00 -2.63
CA LEU A 188 -15.64 -6.30 -1.52
C LEU A 188 -16.01 -7.79 -1.43
N GLU A 189 -15.89 -8.55 -2.52
CA GLU A 189 -15.97 -10.03 -2.49
C GLU A 189 -14.91 -10.66 -1.55
N TYR A 190 -13.73 -10.03 -1.38
CA TYR A 190 -12.58 -10.62 -0.66
C TYR A 190 -12.05 -9.78 0.51
N GLN A 191 -12.43 -8.51 0.63
CA GLN A 191 -12.04 -7.65 1.76
C GLN A 191 -13.21 -6.78 2.24
N GLY A 192 -13.49 -6.84 3.55
CA GLY A 192 -14.50 -5.98 4.20
C GLY A 192 -14.03 -4.52 4.39
N THR A 193 -12.98 -4.07 3.72
CA THR A 193 -12.49 -2.69 3.81
C THR A 193 -12.16 -2.21 2.41
N VAL A 194 -12.48 -0.97 2.10
CA VAL A 194 -12.11 -0.34 0.82
C VAL A 194 -11.57 1.06 1.05
N ALA A 195 -10.64 1.46 0.19
CA ALA A 195 -10.14 2.82 0.14
C ALA A 195 -10.73 3.53 -1.08
N VAL A 196 -11.37 4.67 -0.85
CA VAL A 196 -12.10 5.42 -1.88
C VAL A 196 -11.98 6.91 -1.63
N ARG A 197 -12.10 7.71 -2.69
CA ARG A 197 -12.28 9.16 -2.60
C ARG A 197 -13.74 9.49 -2.33
N SER A 198 -13.99 10.72 -1.88
CA SER A 198 -15.34 11.17 -1.54
C SER A 198 -16.32 11.13 -2.72
N SER A 199 -15.82 11.23 -3.96
CA SER A 199 -16.61 11.08 -5.19
C SER A 199 -17.27 9.72 -5.32
N ALA A 200 -16.68 8.66 -4.74
CA ALA A 200 -17.22 7.30 -4.82
C ALA A 200 -18.10 6.92 -3.62
N LEU A 201 -18.35 7.83 -2.67
CA LEU A 201 -19.22 7.55 -1.52
C LEU A 201 -20.64 7.09 -1.91
N GLY A 202 -21.20 7.66 -2.98
CA GLY A 202 -22.51 7.22 -3.47
C GLY A 202 -22.50 5.77 -3.97
N LEU A 203 -21.39 5.32 -4.58
CA LEU A 203 -21.24 3.91 -4.97
C LEU A 203 -21.10 3.01 -3.75
N ILE A 204 -20.49 3.50 -2.67
CA ILE A 204 -20.37 2.74 -1.42
C ILE A 204 -21.73 2.54 -0.78
N GLU A 205 -22.58 3.57 -0.73
CA GLU A 205 -23.95 3.46 -0.23
C GLU A 205 -24.72 2.36 -0.99
N ASP A 206 -24.65 2.36 -2.32
CA ASP A 206 -25.30 1.34 -3.16
C ASP A 206 -24.78 -0.09 -2.88
N LEU A 207 -23.50 -0.24 -2.56
CA LEU A 207 -22.85 -1.54 -2.38
C LEU A 207 -23.00 -2.10 -0.95
N MET A 208 -23.35 -1.27 0.03
CA MET A 208 -23.49 -1.70 1.43
C MET A 208 -24.65 -2.67 1.66
N ASP A 209 -25.65 -2.70 0.78
CA ASP A 209 -26.75 -3.65 0.84
C ASP A 209 -26.34 -5.06 0.38
N GLU A 210 -25.33 -5.16 -0.48
CA GLU A 210 -24.89 -6.41 -1.11
C GLU A 210 -23.66 -7.03 -0.43
N TYR A 211 -22.81 -6.21 0.19
CA TYR A 211 -21.52 -6.63 0.73
C TYR A 211 -21.35 -6.27 2.21
N ASP A 212 -20.67 -7.13 2.97
CA ASP A 212 -20.24 -6.83 4.35
C ASP A 212 -19.06 -5.85 4.35
N LEU A 213 -19.38 -4.59 4.06
CA LEU A 213 -18.42 -3.50 4.21
C LEU A 213 -18.24 -3.23 5.71
N GLN A 214 -17.05 -3.45 6.24
CA GLN A 214 -16.69 -3.23 7.64
C GLN A 214 -16.04 -1.87 7.87
N LYS A 215 -15.14 -1.40 6.98
CA LYS A 215 -14.49 -0.08 7.12
C LYS A 215 -14.32 0.65 5.78
N ILE A 216 -14.37 1.98 5.83
CA ILE A 216 -14.10 2.85 4.69
C ILE A 216 -12.86 3.67 5.01
N ILE A 217 -11.86 3.61 4.14
CA ILE A 217 -10.70 4.48 4.15
C ILE A 217 -10.98 5.61 3.15
N LEU A 218 -11.24 6.82 3.64
CA LEU A 218 -11.49 7.98 2.80
C LEU A 218 -10.19 8.67 2.44
N ILE A 219 -9.83 8.57 1.16
CA ILE A 219 -8.60 9.13 0.61
C ILE A 219 -8.76 10.64 0.46
N ASP A 220 -7.79 11.40 1.00
CA ASP A 220 -7.69 12.86 0.87
C ASP A 220 -8.94 13.63 1.34
N ALA A 221 -9.64 13.08 2.35
CA ALA A 221 -10.90 13.62 2.83
C ALA A 221 -10.76 15.03 3.44
N ARG A 222 -11.73 15.88 3.14
CA ARG A 222 -11.94 17.18 3.80
C ARG A 222 -13.09 17.09 4.80
N GLU A 223 -13.29 18.15 5.58
CA GLU A 223 -14.36 18.22 6.60
C GLU A 223 -15.74 17.87 6.03
N GLU A 224 -16.11 18.41 4.87
CA GLU A 224 -17.40 18.14 4.22
C GLU A 224 -17.56 16.66 3.82
N ASP A 225 -16.47 16.04 3.35
CA ASP A 225 -16.45 14.64 2.95
C ASP A 225 -16.63 13.71 4.16
N LEU A 226 -15.98 14.05 5.29
CA LEU A 226 -16.09 13.31 6.54
C LEU A 226 -17.48 13.43 7.15
N LEU A 227 -18.08 14.62 7.09
CA LEU A 227 -19.48 14.82 7.53
C LEU A 227 -20.44 13.98 6.69
N ARG A 228 -20.29 13.97 5.36
CA ARG A 228 -21.08 13.12 4.47
C ARG A 228 -20.87 11.64 4.78
N ALA A 229 -19.63 11.20 4.99
CA ALA A 229 -19.36 9.80 5.31
C ALA A 229 -19.95 9.37 6.66
N LEU A 230 -20.07 10.30 7.64
CA LEU A 230 -20.74 10.06 8.92
C LEU A 230 -22.25 9.86 8.79
N GLU A 231 -22.86 10.19 7.65
CA GLU A 231 -24.25 9.86 7.33
C GLU A 231 -24.38 8.41 6.85
N ILE A 232 -23.30 7.87 6.28
CA ILE A 232 -23.22 6.51 5.72
C ILE A 232 -22.80 5.51 6.80
N LYS A 233 -21.83 5.89 7.67
CA LYS A 233 -21.25 4.98 8.65
C LYS A 233 -20.75 5.66 9.92
N ASP A 234 -20.78 4.93 11.02
CA ASP A 234 -20.24 5.40 12.30
C ASP A 234 -18.72 5.65 12.25
N ALA A 235 -18.27 6.61 13.05
CA ALA A 235 -16.90 7.10 13.05
C ALA A 235 -15.83 6.01 13.28
N GLU A 236 -16.13 4.94 14.04
CA GLU A 236 -15.20 3.84 14.29
C GLU A 236 -14.90 2.96 13.06
N HIS A 237 -15.76 3.07 12.04
CA HIS A 237 -15.61 2.39 10.77
C HIS A 237 -15.05 3.29 9.67
N LEU A 238 -14.76 4.56 9.97
CA LEU A 238 -14.18 5.52 9.04
C LEU A 238 -12.71 5.78 9.39
N ILE A 239 -11.87 5.81 8.37
CA ILE A 239 -10.43 6.07 8.47
C ILE A 239 -10.08 7.16 7.46
N CYS A 240 -9.32 8.16 7.87
CA CYS A 240 -8.72 9.12 6.95
C CYS A 240 -7.48 8.49 6.30
N GLY A 241 -7.55 8.23 5.00
CA GLY A 241 -6.49 7.62 4.22
C GLY A 241 -5.74 8.62 3.36
N GLY A 242 -4.51 8.26 3.01
CA GLY A 242 -3.73 9.03 2.05
C GLY A 242 -2.73 8.17 1.28
N TYR A 243 -2.43 8.60 0.07
CA TYR A 243 -1.37 8.08 -0.78
C TYR A 243 -0.65 9.28 -1.39
N CYS A 244 0.65 9.42 -1.11
CA CYS A 244 1.42 10.56 -1.58
C CYS A 244 2.17 10.20 -2.87
N PRO A 245 1.70 10.63 -4.07
CA PRO A 245 2.34 10.26 -5.33
C PRO A 245 3.64 11.03 -5.61
N ASP A 246 3.81 12.21 -4.99
CA ASP A 246 4.93 13.12 -5.22
C ASP A 246 5.45 13.68 -3.88
N SER A 247 5.86 14.96 -3.80
CA SER A 247 6.42 15.57 -2.57
C SER A 247 5.43 15.53 -1.41
N CYS A 248 5.89 14.98 -0.28
CA CYS A 248 5.06 14.72 0.90
C CYS A 248 5.24 15.73 2.04
N ASP A 249 6.02 16.80 1.84
CA ASP A 249 6.51 17.72 2.88
C ASP A 249 5.42 18.24 3.82
N HIS A 250 4.24 18.52 3.25
CA HIS A 250 3.06 18.97 3.99
C HIS A 250 1.85 18.04 3.89
N TYR A 251 1.90 17.07 2.97
CA TYR A 251 0.76 16.22 2.64
C TYR A 251 0.22 15.48 3.88
N TRP A 252 1.10 14.76 4.60
CA TRP A 252 0.69 13.96 5.75
C TRP A 252 0.24 14.81 6.94
N LYS A 253 0.87 15.99 7.17
CA LYS A 253 0.48 16.92 8.23
C LYS A 253 -0.94 17.45 7.99
N SER A 254 -1.22 17.92 6.77
CA SER A 254 -2.55 18.38 6.39
C SER A 254 -3.60 17.26 6.52
N MET A 255 -3.26 16.02 6.17
CA MET A 255 -4.18 14.89 6.34
C MET A 255 -4.51 14.62 7.81
N VAL A 256 -3.54 14.66 8.71
CA VAL A 256 -3.77 14.48 10.16
C VAL A 256 -4.59 15.62 10.76
N GLU A 257 -4.32 16.86 10.35
CA GLU A 257 -5.10 18.03 10.77
C GLU A 257 -6.56 17.94 10.32
N ASN A 258 -6.80 17.44 9.10
CA ASN A 258 -8.13 17.25 8.54
C ASN A 258 -8.87 16.03 9.10
N ALA A 259 -8.21 15.14 9.85
CA ALA A 259 -8.79 13.91 10.38
C ALA A 259 -9.70 14.13 11.61
N SER A 260 -10.43 15.26 11.66
CA SER A 260 -11.45 15.52 12.67
C SER A 260 -12.48 16.53 12.20
N VAL A 261 -13.71 16.40 12.70
CA VAL A 261 -14.82 17.32 12.42
C VAL A 261 -15.56 17.71 13.70
N PHE A 262 -16.32 18.81 13.65
CA PHE A 262 -17.19 19.25 14.75
C PHE A 262 -18.66 18.93 14.44
N ARG A 263 -19.30 18.11 15.27
CA ARG A 263 -20.71 17.73 15.16
C ARG A 263 -21.53 18.24 16.34
#